data_AF-T1TDD5-F1
#
_entry.id   AF-T1TDD5-F1
#
_cell.length_a   1.000
_cell.length_b   1.000
_cell.length_c   1.000
_cell.angle_alpha   90.00
_cell.angle_beta   90.00
_cell.angle_gamma   90.00
#
_symmetry.space_group_name_H-M   'P 1'
#
loop_
_entity.id
_entity.type
_entity.pdbx_description
1 polymer ?
#
loop_
_entity_poly.entity_id
_entity_poly.type
_entity_poly.pdbx_seq_one_letter_code
_entity_poly.pdbx_strand_id
1 'polypeptide(L)'
;EKHGGGPPVPEKAVRFSFTVMSVSVQAEGEDEAVTVFRETKPNSELSCKPLCLMFVDESDHETLTGVLGPVVAERNAMKNSRLILSLGGLLRSFRFHFRGTGYDEKMVREMEGLEASGSTYVCTLCDSTRAEASRNMVLHSITRSHDENMERYEIWRTNPYSESAEELRDRVKGVSAKPFMETRATLDALHCDIGNATEFYKIFQDEIGEVYRRPNPSREERRGWRAALDKQLRRKMKLRPVMRMNGNYARRLMTSEAVEMVCELVPSEQRQEALRELMGLYLQMKPVWRSTCPAKECPDQLCRYSFNSQRFAELLSSTFKYRYDGKITNYLHKTLAHVPEIVERDGSIGAWASEGNE
;
A
#
# COMPACT_ATOMS: atom_id res chain seq x y z
N GLU A 1 22.25 15.50 12.51
CA GLU A 1 21.99 16.38 13.68
C GLU A 1 22.76 17.71 13.55
N LYS A 2 22.27 18.85 14.09
CA LYS A 2 23.04 20.12 14.12
C LYS A 2 23.80 20.23 15.46
N HIS A 3 24.98 20.85 15.48
CA HIS A 3 25.84 20.98 16.66
C HIS A 3 25.30 21.84 17.83
N GLY A 4 24.03 22.26 17.84
CA GLY A 4 23.50 23.28 18.77
C GLY A 4 23.57 22.92 20.26
N GLY A 5 23.01 23.80 21.12
CA GLY A 5 23.06 23.67 22.59
C GLY A 5 22.23 22.53 23.21
N GLY A 6 21.74 21.57 22.42
CA GLY A 6 20.97 20.42 22.87
C GLY A 6 19.45 20.65 22.96
N PRO A 7 18.68 19.60 23.30
CA PRO A 7 19.11 18.22 23.64
C PRO A 7 19.60 17.41 22.42
N PRO A 8 20.28 16.26 22.61
CA PRO A 8 20.52 15.32 21.53
C PRO A 8 19.21 14.86 20.90
N VAL A 9 19.15 14.80 19.57
CA VAL A 9 17.94 14.42 18.83
C VAL A 9 18.28 13.40 17.74
N PRO A 10 17.37 12.47 17.42
CA PRO A 10 17.61 11.51 16.34
C PRO A 10 17.74 12.21 14.99
N GLU A 11 18.47 11.58 14.07
CA GLU A 11 18.68 12.14 12.72
C GLU A 11 17.48 11.90 11.77
N LYS A 12 16.48 11.15 12.22
CA LYS A 12 15.22 10.95 11.51
C LYS A 12 14.21 12.03 11.89
N ALA A 13 13.31 12.31 10.95
CA ALA A 13 12.21 13.22 11.17
C ALA A 13 10.90 12.60 10.67
N VAL A 14 9.82 12.85 11.40
CA VAL A 14 8.46 12.53 11.00
C VAL A 14 7.74 13.84 10.67
N ARG A 15 7.01 13.84 9.55
CA ARG A 15 6.15 14.94 9.14
C ARG A 15 4.71 14.44 9.04
N PHE A 16 3.82 15.08 9.79
CA PHE A 16 2.38 14.86 9.73
C PHE A 16 1.72 16.03 9.00
N SER A 17 0.89 15.72 8.01
CA SER A 17 0.28 16.71 7.09
C SER A 17 -1.17 16.33 6.82
N PHE A 18 -1.93 17.25 6.21
CA PHE A 18 -3.27 16.96 5.70
C PHE A 18 -3.56 17.71 4.40
N THR A 19 -4.52 17.21 3.62
CA THR A 19 -5.04 17.84 2.40
C THR A 19 -6.55 17.90 2.46
N VAL A 20 -7.14 19.04 2.07
CA VAL A 20 -8.60 19.16 1.92
C VAL A 20 -8.99 18.61 0.55
N MET A 21 -9.56 17.41 0.53
CA MET A 21 -9.83 16.68 -0.71
C MET A 21 -11.09 17.17 -1.44
N SER A 22 -12.15 17.45 -0.70
CA SER A 22 -13.40 17.97 -1.25
C SER A 22 -14.22 18.67 -0.20
N VAL A 23 -15.05 19.62 -0.65
CA VAL A 23 -16.11 20.25 0.14
C VAL A 23 -17.42 20.02 -0.60
N SER A 24 -18.42 19.49 0.11
CA SER A 24 -19.75 19.23 -0.43
C SER A 24 -20.80 19.84 0.47
N VAL A 25 -21.94 20.20 -0.12
CA VAL A 25 -23.12 20.72 0.56
C VAL A 25 -24.24 19.71 0.36
N GLN A 26 -24.87 19.31 1.46
CA GLN A 26 -26.11 18.54 1.43
C GLN A 26 -27.22 19.45 1.92
N ALA A 27 -28.17 19.78 1.03
CA ALA A 27 -29.33 20.57 1.39
C ALA A 27 -30.31 19.75 2.23
N GLU A 28 -31.08 20.42 3.07
CA GLU A 28 -32.09 19.75 3.89
C GLU A 28 -33.18 19.16 3.00
N GLY A 29 -33.42 17.85 3.12
CA GLY A 29 -34.39 17.12 2.29
C GLY A 29 -33.83 16.57 0.97
N GLU A 30 -32.55 16.78 0.65
CA GLU A 30 -31.88 16.15 -0.49
C GLU A 30 -31.03 14.94 -0.06
N ASP A 31 -31.18 13.84 -0.78
CA ASP A 31 -30.45 12.59 -0.52
C ASP A 31 -28.99 12.66 -1.01
N GLU A 32 -28.70 13.48 -2.03
CA GLU A 32 -27.37 13.59 -2.63
C GLU A 32 -26.64 14.88 -2.25
N ALA A 33 -25.39 14.76 -1.84
CA ALA A 33 -24.53 15.92 -1.57
C ALA A 33 -23.91 16.47 -2.86
N VAL A 34 -24.05 17.78 -3.09
CA VAL A 34 -23.43 18.48 -4.22
C VAL A 34 -22.01 18.88 -3.87
N THR A 35 -21.03 18.43 -4.67
CA THR A 35 -19.61 18.80 -4.46
C THR A 35 -19.34 20.20 -5.01
N VAL A 36 -18.96 21.13 -4.13
CA VAL A 36 -18.65 22.54 -4.49
C VAL A 36 -17.16 22.79 -4.70
N PHE A 37 -16.30 21.96 -4.10
CA PHE A 37 -14.86 21.97 -4.32
C PHE A 37 -14.34 20.54 -4.31
N ARG A 38 -13.41 20.26 -5.23
CA ARG A 38 -12.62 19.02 -5.24
C ARG A 38 -11.21 19.37 -5.67
N GLU A 39 -10.23 18.89 -4.92
CA GLU A 39 -8.83 19.07 -5.26
C GLU A 39 -8.53 18.37 -6.60
N THR A 40 -7.97 19.11 -7.53
CA THR A 40 -7.68 18.64 -8.90
C THR A 40 -6.37 17.88 -8.98
N LYS A 41 -5.42 18.19 -8.09
CA LYS A 41 -4.08 17.58 -8.05
C LYS A 41 -3.76 17.13 -6.61
N PRO A 42 -4.46 16.11 -6.07
CA PRO A 42 -4.31 15.70 -4.67
C PRO A 42 -2.92 15.13 -4.34
N ASN A 43 -2.17 14.71 -5.35
CA ASN A 43 -0.79 14.22 -5.22
C ASN A 43 0.27 15.32 -5.43
N SER A 44 -0.12 16.59 -5.53
CA SER A 44 0.84 17.70 -5.56
C SER A 44 1.20 18.14 -4.15
N GLU A 45 2.48 18.39 -3.95
CA GLU A 45 3.08 19.03 -2.78
C GLU A 45 2.40 20.35 -2.41
N LEU A 46 1.85 21.08 -3.40
CA LEU A 46 1.16 22.36 -3.19
C LEU A 46 -0.17 22.21 -2.44
N SER A 47 -0.79 21.03 -2.51
CA SER A 47 -2.06 20.73 -1.84
C SER A 47 -1.86 20.24 -0.39
N CYS A 48 -0.66 19.75 -0.07
CA CYS A 48 -0.32 19.12 1.19
C CYS A 48 0.09 20.15 2.24
N LYS A 49 -0.70 20.29 3.30
CA LYS A 49 -0.47 21.28 4.37
C LYS A 49 0.22 20.61 5.56
N PRO A 50 1.46 21.01 5.91
CA PRO A 50 2.13 20.46 7.08
C PRO A 50 1.40 20.88 8.37
N LEU A 51 1.25 19.94 9.30
CA LEU A 51 0.59 20.17 10.60
C LEU A 51 1.55 19.98 11.77
N CYS A 52 2.36 18.92 11.75
CA CYS A 52 3.32 18.61 12.81
C CYS A 52 4.67 18.16 12.22
N LEU A 53 5.77 18.70 12.74
CA LEU A 53 7.14 18.38 12.36
C LEU A 53 7.90 17.95 13.61
N MET A 54 8.55 16.79 13.57
CA MET A 54 9.24 16.24 14.73
C MET A 54 10.52 15.50 14.33
N PHE A 55 11.57 15.62 15.16
CA PHE A 55 12.77 14.79 15.06
C PHE A 55 12.58 13.54 15.90
N VAL A 56 11.97 12.52 15.31
CA VAL A 56 11.60 11.25 15.95
C VAL A 56 11.87 10.12 14.95
N ASP A 57 12.29 8.95 15.44
CA ASP A 57 12.26 7.73 14.63
C ASP A 57 10.84 7.17 14.65
N GLU A 58 10.21 6.92 13.51
CA GLU A 58 8.89 6.28 13.42
C GLU A 58 8.81 4.97 14.22
N SER A 59 9.94 4.28 14.38
CA SER A 59 10.04 3.02 15.11
C SER A 59 10.05 3.20 16.64
N ASP A 60 10.26 4.44 17.13
CA ASP A 60 10.15 4.80 18.55
C ASP A 60 8.70 5.16 18.89
N HIS A 61 7.92 4.13 19.23
CA HIS A 61 6.50 4.24 19.49
C HIS A 61 6.19 5.17 20.68
N GLU A 62 7.03 5.21 21.71
CA GLU A 62 6.79 6.02 22.91
C GLU A 62 6.84 7.51 22.58
N THR A 63 7.91 7.95 21.91
CA THR A 63 8.05 9.35 21.53
C THR A 63 7.02 9.73 20.45
N LEU A 64 6.78 8.86 19.47
CA LEU A 64 5.82 9.13 18.40
C LEU A 64 4.40 9.33 18.93
N THR A 65 3.93 8.43 19.80
CA THR A 65 2.60 8.54 20.40
C THR A 65 2.50 9.68 21.41
N GLY A 66 3.59 9.97 22.13
CA GLY A 66 3.69 11.13 23.01
C GLY A 66 3.49 12.46 22.27
N VAL A 67 4.09 12.61 21.07
CA VAL A 67 3.95 13.82 20.24
C VAL A 67 2.62 13.86 19.50
N LEU A 68 2.16 12.75 18.92
CA LEU A 68 0.91 12.72 18.12
C LEU A 68 -0.37 12.57 18.96
N GLY A 69 -0.26 12.26 20.26
CA GLY A 69 -1.41 12.07 21.16
C GLY A 69 -2.41 13.23 21.13
N PRO A 70 -1.96 14.48 21.33
CA PRO A 70 -2.83 15.65 21.25
C PRO A 70 -3.49 15.82 19.86
N VAL A 71 -2.77 15.55 18.77
CA VAL A 71 -3.30 15.64 17.40
C VAL A 71 -4.44 14.64 17.18
N VAL A 72 -4.27 13.40 17.65
CA VAL A 72 -5.30 12.36 17.58
C VAL A 72 -6.50 12.71 18.44
N ALA A 73 -6.28 13.26 19.65
CA ALA A 73 -7.35 13.70 20.54
C ALA A 73 -8.20 14.83 19.91
N GLU A 74 -7.57 15.85 19.33
CA GLU A 74 -8.26 16.93 18.62
C GLU A 74 -9.06 16.41 17.43
N ARG A 75 -8.46 15.54 16.61
CA ARG A 75 -9.17 14.90 15.48
C ARG A 75 -10.44 14.17 15.95
N ASN A 76 -10.34 13.39 17.02
CA ASN A 76 -11.46 12.62 17.55
C ASN A 76 -12.55 13.54 18.12
N ALA A 77 -12.19 14.64 18.79
CA ALA A 77 -13.14 15.66 19.23
C ALA A 77 -13.84 16.35 18.04
N MET A 78 -13.10 16.63 16.95
CA MET A 78 -13.63 17.28 15.75
C MET A 78 -14.65 16.45 14.97
N LYS A 79 -14.61 15.11 15.05
CA LYS A 79 -15.57 14.24 14.36
C LYS A 79 -17.02 14.47 14.81
N ASN A 80 -17.21 14.81 16.08
CA ASN A 80 -18.53 14.98 16.69
C ASN A 80 -18.94 16.46 16.82
N SER A 81 -18.13 17.39 16.31
CA SER A 81 -18.39 18.82 16.39
C SER A 81 -18.71 19.43 15.02
N ARG A 82 -19.21 20.67 15.04
CA ARG A 82 -19.42 21.48 13.85
C ARG A 82 -18.60 22.76 13.97
N LEU A 83 -17.85 23.10 12.94
CA LEU A 83 -17.14 24.38 12.87
C LEU A 83 -18.06 25.44 12.29
N ILE A 84 -18.22 26.55 13.00
CA ILE A 84 -18.96 27.73 12.51
C ILE A 84 -17.95 28.78 12.07
N LEU A 85 -18.00 29.18 10.80
CA LEU A 85 -17.09 30.16 10.22
C LEU A 85 -17.89 31.23 9.45
N SER A 86 -17.50 32.51 9.58
CA SER A 86 -18.04 33.58 8.73
C SER A 86 -17.38 33.54 7.36
N LEU A 87 -18.15 33.25 6.31
CA LEU A 87 -17.69 33.15 4.92
C LEU A 87 -18.64 33.86 3.97
N GLY A 88 -18.12 34.85 3.25
CA GLY A 88 -18.91 35.68 2.34
C GLY A 88 -20.00 36.47 3.07
N GLY A 89 -19.73 36.92 4.31
CA GLY A 89 -20.67 37.69 5.13
C GLY A 89 -21.74 36.87 5.86
N LEU A 90 -21.76 35.54 5.73
CA LEU A 90 -22.72 34.66 6.38
C LEU A 90 -22.00 33.64 7.28
N LEU A 91 -22.61 33.31 8.42
CA LEU A 91 -22.16 32.20 9.24
C LEU A 91 -22.51 30.88 8.55
N ARG A 92 -21.51 30.03 8.35
CA ARG A 92 -21.65 28.71 7.75
C ARG A 92 -21.18 27.63 8.71
N SER A 93 -21.87 26.49 8.71
CA SER A 93 -21.56 25.34 9.55
C SER A 93 -20.91 24.24 8.72
N PHE A 94 -19.78 23.70 9.19
CA PHE A 94 -19.01 22.63 8.55
C PHE A 94 -18.91 21.39 9.43
N ARG A 95 -18.94 20.22 8.80
CA ARG A 95 -18.59 18.93 9.40
C ARG A 95 -17.33 18.40 8.72
N PHE A 96 -16.44 17.79 9.50
CA PHE A 96 -15.22 17.18 8.97
C PHE A 96 -15.36 15.66 8.89
N HIS A 97 -14.93 15.10 7.76
CA HIS A 97 -14.77 13.65 7.58
C HIS A 97 -13.29 13.38 7.33
N PHE A 98 -12.61 12.87 8.35
CA PHE A 98 -11.20 12.52 8.24
C PHE A 98 -11.06 11.14 7.59
N ARG A 99 -10.18 11.03 6.59
CA ARG A 99 -9.77 9.76 6.00
C ARG A 99 -8.26 9.63 6.17
N GLY A 100 -7.85 8.83 7.15
CA GLY A 100 -6.43 8.54 7.39
C GLY A 100 -5.90 7.61 6.30
N THR A 101 -5.45 8.20 5.19
CA THR A 101 -4.81 7.51 4.05
C THR A 101 -3.40 8.07 3.83
N GLY A 102 -2.65 7.55 2.86
CA GLY A 102 -1.31 8.04 2.54
C GLY A 102 -0.24 7.66 3.55
N TYR A 103 -0.47 6.61 4.33
CA TYR A 103 0.53 5.97 5.19
C TYR A 103 1.14 4.77 4.46
N ASP A 104 2.44 4.57 4.59
CA ASP A 104 3.06 3.33 4.14
C ASP A 104 2.61 2.14 5.01
N GLU A 105 2.77 0.91 4.53
CA GLU A 105 2.27 -0.26 5.27
C GLU A 105 2.95 -0.43 6.64
N LYS A 106 4.20 0.01 6.77
CA LYS A 106 4.92 -0.09 8.04
C LYS A 106 4.23 0.78 9.10
N MET A 107 3.99 2.03 8.78
CA MET A 107 3.34 3.00 9.64
C MET A 107 1.90 2.59 9.95
N VAL A 108 1.13 2.07 8.97
CA VAL A 108 -0.22 1.52 9.25
C VAL A 108 -0.16 0.39 10.28
N ARG A 109 0.77 -0.56 10.14
CA ARG A 109 0.90 -1.68 11.08
C ARG A 109 1.26 -1.21 12.48
N GLU A 110 2.18 -0.26 12.61
CA GLU A 110 2.58 0.32 13.90
C GLU A 110 1.43 1.08 14.57
N MET A 111 0.65 1.86 13.80
CA MET A 111 -0.46 2.67 14.33
C MET A 111 -1.72 1.86 14.66
N GLU A 112 -1.95 0.74 13.96
CA GLU A 112 -3.08 -0.18 14.15
C GLU A 112 -2.72 -1.41 15.00
N GLY A 113 -1.54 -1.43 15.63
CA GLY A 113 -1.15 -2.49 16.57
C GLY A 113 -0.93 -3.88 15.95
N LEU A 114 -0.67 -3.92 14.64
CA LEU A 114 -0.43 -5.14 13.89
C LEU A 114 1.05 -5.52 13.96
N GLU A 115 1.33 -6.82 13.91
CA GLU A 115 2.70 -7.29 13.70
C GLU A 115 3.32 -6.73 12.41
N ALA A 116 4.64 -6.58 12.40
CA ALA A 116 5.40 -5.99 11.30
C ALA A 116 5.22 -6.73 9.96
N SER A 117 5.60 -6.09 8.85
CA SER A 117 5.33 -6.54 7.47
C SER A 117 5.86 -7.94 7.10
N GLY A 118 6.79 -8.50 7.88
CA GLY A 118 7.29 -9.87 7.72
C GLY A 118 6.43 -10.96 8.38
N SER A 119 5.42 -10.59 9.17
CA SER A 119 4.52 -11.50 9.90
C SER A 119 3.81 -12.50 8.98
N THR A 120 3.45 -13.67 9.50
CA THR A 120 2.56 -14.64 8.83
C THR A 120 1.23 -13.99 8.41
N TYR A 121 0.71 -12.99 9.12
CA TYR A 121 -0.49 -12.24 8.73
C TYR A 121 -0.13 -11.16 7.71
N VAL A 122 -0.40 -11.48 6.44
CA VAL A 122 0.16 -10.75 5.29
C VAL A 122 -0.55 -9.42 5.02
N CYS A 123 -1.81 -9.28 5.41
CA CYS A 123 -2.66 -8.15 5.03
C CYS A 123 -2.92 -7.20 6.21
N THR A 124 -3.17 -5.93 5.90
CA THR A 124 -3.70 -4.94 6.87
C THR A 124 -5.23 -4.82 6.78
N LEU A 125 -5.86 -5.52 5.82
CA LEU A 125 -7.28 -5.38 5.49
C LEU A 125 -8.08 -6.65 5.79
N CYS A 126 -7.45 -7.82 5.71
CA CYS A 126 -8.06 -9.12 5.97
C CYS A 126 -7.19 -9.96 6.89
N ASP A 127 -7.71 -11.13 7.30
CA ASP A 127 -7.07 -12.00 8.28
C ASP A 127 -6.22 -13.13 7.70
N SER A 128 -6.11 -13.19 6.38
CA SER A 128 -5.41 -14.26 5.68
C SER A 128 -3.95 -14.34 6.07
N THR A 129 -3.49 -15.56 6.29
CA THR A 129 -2.06 -15.84 6.43
C THR A 129 -1.36 -15.83 5.07
N ARG A 130 -0.03 -15.73 5.06
CA ARG A 130 0.78 -15.75 3.84
C ARG A 130 0.62 -17.05 3.04
N ALA A 131 0.50 -18.18 3.73
CA ALA A 131 0.28 -19.48 3.09
C ALA A 131 -1.12 -19.59 2.49
N GLU A 132 -2.16 -19.15 3.20
CA GLU A 132 -3.53 -19.09 2.67
C GLU A 132 -3.66 -18.15 1.48
N ALA A 133 -3.12 -16.94 1.59
CA ALA A 133 -3.13 -15.94 0.52
C ALA A 133 -2.34 -16.40 -0.74
N SER A 134 -1.37 -17.30 -0.58
CA SER A 134 -0.67 -17.90 -1.74
C SER A 134 -1.49 -18.99 -2.43
N ARG A 135 -2.39 -19.67 -1.71
CA ARG A 135 -3.26 -20.73 -2.24
C ARG A 135 -4.51 -20.16 -2.91
N ASN A 136 -5.13 -19.17 -2.28
CA ASN A 136 -6.24 -18.40 -2.82
C ASN A 136 -5.80 -16.93 -2.86
N MET A 137 -5.52 -16.40 -4.05
CA MET A 137 -4.90 -15.07 -4.18
C MET A 137 -5.92 -13.94 -4.33
N VAL A 138 -7.12 -14.20 -4.86
CA VAL A 138 -8.05 -13.15 -5.32
C VAL A 138 -9.35 -13.07 -4.51
N LEU A 139 -9.77 -14.15 -3.84
CA LEU A 139 -11.05 -14.18 -3.16
C LEU A 139 -10.87 -13.92 -1.66
N HIS A 140 -10.87 -12.64 -1.28
CA HIS A 140 -10.82 -12.17 0.10
C HIS A 140 -11.71 -10.94 0.25
N SER A 141 -12.27 -10.75 1.45
CA SER A 141 -13.02 -9.55 1.82
C SER A 141 -12.22 -8.71 2.82
N ILE A 142 -12.46 -7.40 2.87
CA ILE A 142 -11.96 -6.56 3.95
C ILE A 142 -12.73 -6.89 5.23
N THR A 143 -12.02 -7.23 6.29
CA THR A 143 -12.60 -7.52 7.61
C THR A 143 -12.10 -6.53 8.66
N ARG A 144 -10.79 -6.25 8.67
CA ARG A 144 -10.14 -5.44 9.70
C ARG A 144 -10.63 -4.00 9.69
N SER A 145 -10.91 -3.50 10.88
CA SER A 145 -11.18 -2.09 11.17
C SER A 145 -10.51 -1.66 12.46
N HIS A 146 -10.43 -0.35 12.71
CA HIS A 146 -9.83 0.18 13.93
C HIS A 146 -10.53 -0.31 15.20
N ASP A 147 -11.86 -0.27 15.22
CA ASP A 147 -12.66 -0.71 16.37
C ASP A 147 -12.47 -2.22 16.63
N GLU A 148 -12.46 -3.03 15.58
CA GLU A 148 -12.19 -4.47 15.70
C GLU A 148 -10.77 -4.74 16.21
N ASN A 149 -9.76 -4.00 15.75
CA ASN A 149 -8.39 -4.13 16.25
C ASN A 149 -8.31 -3.76 17.75
N MET A 150 -9.06 -2.75 18.19
CA MET A 150 -9.13 -2.37 19.61
C MET A 150 -9.71 -3.51 20.46
N GLU A 151 -10.80 -4.14 20.00
CA GLU A 151 -11.40 -5.30 20.68
C GLU A 151 -10.46 -6.51 20.69
N ARG A 152 -9.81 -6.81 19.55
CA ARG A 152 -8.81 -7.89 19.45
C ARG A 152 -7.64 -7.68 20.39
N TYR A 153 -7.19 -6.44 20.56
CA TYR A 153 -6.15 -6.12 21.53
C TYR A 153 -6.61 -6.37 22.98
N GLU A 154 -7.86 -6.06 23.34
CA GLU A 154 -8.34 -6.38 24.69
C GLU A 154 -8.42 -7.89 24.93
N ILE A 155 -8.77 -8.69 23.91
CA ILE A 155 -8.69 -10.15 23.97
C ILE A 155 -7.24 -10.62 24.16
N TRP A 156 -6.29 -10.07 23.38
CA TRP A 156 -4.85 -10.34 23.51
C TRP A 156 -4.34 -10.03 24.93
N ARG A 157 -4.68 -8.86 25.46
CA ARG A 157 -4.21 -8.38 26.76
C ARG A 157 -4.79 -9.16 27.93
N THR A 158 -6.08 -9.52 27.85
CA THR A 158 -6.78 -10.18 28.97
C THR A 158 -6.70 -11.71 28.91
N ASN A 159 -6.45 -12.28 27.73
CA ASN A 159 -6.43 -13.72 27.46
C ASN A 159 -7.57 -14.47 28.20
N PRO A 160 -8.85 -14.15 27.89
CA PRO A 160 -9.98 -14.65 28.67
C PRO A 160 -10.15 -16.18 28.54
N TYR A 161 -9.56 -16.78 27.51
CA TYR A 161 -9.60 -18.23 27.25
C TYR A 161 -8.38 -18.98 27.80
N SER A 162 -7.42 -18.29 28.42
CA SER A 162 -6.18 -18.88 28.94
C SER A 162 -5.41 -19.70 27.89
N GLU A 163 -5.41 -19.22 26.64
CA GLU A 163 -4.74 -19.85 25.51
C GLU A 163 -3.23 -19.69 25.61
N SER A 164 -2.50 -20.61 24.96
CA SER A 164 -1.06 -20.44 24.75
C SER A 164 -0.78 -19.24 23.85
N ALA A 165 0.48 -18.77 23.81
CA ALA A 165 0.86 -17.61 23.01
C ALA A 165 0.57 -17.80 21.51
N GLU A 166 0.73 -19.02 20.97
CA GLU A 166 0.47 -19.31 19.55
C GLU A 166 -1.01 -19.33 19.23
N GLU A 167 -1.82 -19.99 20.06
CA GLU A 167 -3.28 -20.04 19.94
C GLU A 167 -3.90 -18.64 20.07
N LEU A 168 -3.47 -17.86 21.07
CA LEU A 168 -3.96 -16.50 21.29
C LEU A 168 -3.58 -15.58 20.13
N ARG A 169 -2.34 -15.67 19.62
CA ARG A 169 -1.88 -14.94 18.45
C ARG A 169 -2.71 -15.27 17.21
N ASP A 170 -3.11 -16.53 17.05
CA ASP A 170 -4.01 -16.91 15.97
C ASP A 170 -5.44 -16.41 16.18
N ARG A 171 -5.97 -16.45 17.39
CA ARG A 171 -7.29 -15.90 17.72
C ARG A 171 -7.40 -14.42 17.35
N VAL A 172 -6.39 -13.62 17.70
CA VAL A 172 -6.39 -12.17 17.44
C VAL A 172 -5.78 -11.79 16.08
N LYS A 173 -5.39 -12.78 15.28
CA LYS A 173 -4.84 -12.63 13.92
C LYS A 173 -3.65 -11.65 13.86
N GLY A 174 -2.79 -11.68 14.87
CA GLY A 174 -1.57 -10.87 14.93
C GLY A 174 -1.75 -9.41 15.39
N VAL A 175 -2.85 -9.07 16.05
CA VAL A 175 -2.98 -7.82 16.82
C VAL A 175 -2.32 -8.05 18.19
N SER A 176 -1.17 -7.40 18.43
CA SER A 176 -0.37 -7.63 19.65
C SER A 176 -0.03 -6.34 20.41
N ALA A 177 -0.34 -5.18 19.83
CA ALA A 177 -0.23 -3.88 20.46
C ALA A 177 -1.57 -3.14 20.36
N LYS A 178 -1.78 -2.14 21.22
CA LYS A 178 -3.01 -1.36 21.21
C LYS A 178 -3.00 -0.40 20.02
N PRO A 179 -4.02 -0.42 19.14
CA PRO A 179 -4.16 0.61 18.12
C PRO A 179 -4.17 2.01 18.74
N PHE A 180 -3.38 2.91 18.18
CA PHE A 180 -3.25 4.28 18.69
C PHE A 180 -4.07 5.27 17.85
N MET A 181 -4.12 5.06 16.54
CA MET A 181 -4.71 6.02 15.61
C MET A 181 -5.50 5.32 14.52
N GLU A 182 -6.80 5.60 14.42
CA GLU A 182 -7.64 5.11 13.32
C GLU A 182 -7.07 5.48 11.94
N THR A 183 -6.93 4.46 11.10
CA THR A 183 -6.61 4.56 9.68
C THR A 183 -7.76 4.03 8.82
N ARG A 184 -7.90 4.55 7.61
CA ARG A 184 -8.87 4.01 6.66
C ARG A 184 -8.31 2.71 6.08
N ALA A 185 -9.10 1.64 6.10
CA ALA A 185 -8.74 0.34 5.52
C ALA A 185 -8.61 0.42 3.98
N THR A 186 -7.49 0.92 3.48
CA THR A 186 -7.21 1.15 2.05
C THR A 186 -5.79 0.71 1.67
N LEU A 187 -5.39 0.97 0.42
CA LEU A 187 -4.07 0.68 -0.12
C LEU A 187 -3.36 1.99 -0.49
N ASP A 188 -2.07 2.09 -0.19
CA ASP A 188 -1.24 3.18 -0.71
C ASP A 188 -0.73 2.86 -2.13
N ALA A 189 -1.08 3.71 -3.10
CA ALA A 189 -0.76 3.48 -4.50
C ALA A 189 0.74 3.59 -4.81
N LEU A 190 1.48 4.46 -4.10
CA LEU A 190 2.90 4.66 -4.35
C LEU A 190 3.74 3.47 -3.91
N HIS A 191 3.60 3.06 -2.65
CA HIS A 191 4.32 1.91 -2.12
C HIS A 191 3.85 0.60 -2.72
N CYS A 192 2.59 0.49 -3.15
CA CYS A 192 2.11 -0.63 -3.95
C CYS A 192 2.87 -0.76 -5.28
N ASP A 193 3.01 0.33 -6.03
CA ASP A 193 3.77 0.32 -7.28
C ASP A 193 5.24 -0.07 -7.05
N ILE A 194 5.88 0.48 -6.02
CA ILE A 194 7.28 0.17 -5.68
C ILE A 194 7.43 -1.29 -5.26
N GLY A 195 6.50 -1.80 -4.43
CA GLY A 195 6.48 -3.18 -3.95
C GLY A 195 6.32 -4.17 -5.09
N ASN A 196 5.34 -3.94 -5.97
CA ASN A 196 5.08 -4.79 -7.13
C ASN A 196 6.24 -4.72 -8.15
N ALA A 197 6.79 -3.53 -8.43
CA ALA A 197 7.96 -3.42 -9.32
C ALA A 197 9.21 -4.12 -8.76
N THR A 198 9.39 -4.08 -7.44
CA THR A 198 10.47 -4.84 -6.78
C THR A 198 10.27 -6.34 -6.92
N GLU A 199 9.02 -6.82 -6.86
CA GLU A 199 8.71 -8.23 -7.05
C GLU A 199 8.92 -8.68 -8.50
N PHE A 200 8.48 -7.89 -9.48
CA PHE A 200 8.77 -8.14 -10.91
C PHE A 200 10.27 -8.12 -11.20
N TYR A 201 11.03 -7.20 -10.60
CA TYR A 201 12.49 -7.17 -10.74
C TYR A 201 13.15 -8.46 -10.22
N LYS A 202 12.58 -9.10 -9.20
CA LYS A 202 13.05 -10.42 -8.73
C LYS A 202 12.62 -11.54 -9.69
N ILE A 203 11.40 -11.50 -10.21
CA ILE A 203 10.95 -12.45 -11.25
C ILE A 203 11.90 -12.38 -12.45
N PHE A 204 12.22 -11.18 -12.95
CA PHE A 204 13.14 -11.02 -14.08
C PHE A 204 14.53 -11.62 -13.81
N GLN A 205 15.08 -11.45 -12.60
CA GLN A 205 16.34 -12.10 -12.22
C GLN A 205 16.23 -13.63 -12.22
N ASP A 206 15.13 -14.18 -11.69
CA ASP A 206 14.92 -15.62 -11.60
C ASP A 206 14.68 -16.25 -12.99
N GLU A 207 14.02 -15.54 -13.91
CA GLU A 207 13.79 -15.99 -15.29
C GLU A 207 15.07 -15.98 -16.14
N ILE A 208 15.95 -14.99 -15.97
CA ILE A 208 17.28 -14.98 -16.60
C ILE A 208 18.11 -16.19 -16.14
N GLY A 209 17.95 -16.59 -14.88
CA GLY A 209 18.66 -17.71 -14.28
C GLY A 209 18.02 -19.08 -14.45
N GLU A 210 16.84 -19.17 -15.07
CA GLU A 210 16.02 -20.38 -15.14
C GLU A 210 15.86 -21.08 -13.78
N VAL A 211 15.57 -20.33 -12.71
CA VAL A 211 15.51 -20.84 -11.33
C VAL A 211 14.47 -21.96 -11.15
N TYR A 212 13.44 -22.00 -12.00
CA TYR A 212 12.47 -23.09 -12.05
C TYR A 212 13.09 -24.46 -12.41
N ARG A 213 14.25 -24.49 -13.11
CA ARG A 213 15.03 -25.71 -13.37
C ARG A 213 16.07 -25.98 -12.29
N ARG A 214 16.63 -24.91 -11.72
CA ARG A 214 17.71 -24.96 -10.72
C ARG A 214 17.28 -24.19 -9.46
N PRO A 215 16.55 -24.83 -8.52
CA PRO A 215 15.86 -24.13 -7.44
C PRO A 215 16.80 -23.49 -6.41
N ASN A 216 18.05 -24.00 -6.28
CA ASN A 216 19.01 -23.57 -5.27
C ASN A 216 20.29 -22.97 -5.89
N PRO A 217 20.20 -21.82 -6.58
CA PRO A 217 21.39 -21.18 -7.15
C PRO A 217 22.23 -20.51 -6.06
N SER A 218 23.53 -20.45 -6.30
CA SER A 218 24.50 -19.79 -5.44
C SER A 218 24.31 -18.27 -5.40
N ARG A 219 24.90 -17.63 -4.38
CA ARG A 219 24.89 -16.17 -4.25
C ARG A 219 25.61 -15.48 -5.41
N GLU A 220 26.65 -16.11 -5.97
CA GLU A 220 27.42 -15.58 -7.09
C GLU A 220 26.62 -15.61 -8.38
N GLU A 221 25.91 -16.71 -8.67
CA GLU A 221 25.00 -16.81 -9.82
C GLU A 221 23.90 -15.75 -9.76
N ARG A 222 23.23 -15.60 -8.61
CA ARG A 222 22.21 -14.56 -8.41
C ARG A 222 22.76 -13.16 -8.64
N ARG A 223 24.01 -12.90 -8.21
CA ARG A 223 24.69 -11.62 -8.46
C ARG A 223 24.98 -11.43 -9.95
N GLY A 224 25.37 -12.50 -10.65
CA GLY A 224 25.56 -12.51 -12.10
C GLY A 224 24.30 -12.15 -12.87
N TRP A 225 23.17 -12.78 -12.55
CA TRP A 225 21.89 -12.48 -13.21
C TRP A 225 21.39 -11.07 -12.96
N ARG A 226 21.55 -10.57 -11.72
CA ARG A 226 21.26 -9.17 -11.41
C ARG A 226 22.12 -8.21 -12.24
N ALA A 227 23.43 -8.46 -12.33
CA ALA A 227 24.33 -7.63 -13.12
C ALA A 227 23.99 -7.66 -14.62
N ALA A 228 23.56 -8.81 -15.15
CA ALA A 228 23.10 -8.95 -16.53
C ALA A 228 21.82 -8.13 -16.78
N LEU A 229 20.81 -8.27 -15.92
CA LEU A 229 19.57 -7.49 -15.98
C LEU A 229 19.86 -5.98 -15.93
N ASP A 230 20.66 -5.55 -14.96
CA ASP A 230 21.06 -4.15 -14.78
C ASP A 230 21.80 -3.59 -16.00
N LYS A 231 22.69 -4.38 -16.60
CA LYS A 231 23.42 -3.99 -17.83
C LYS A 231 22.45 -3.81 -18.99
N GLN A 232 21.49 -4.71 -19.15
CA GLN A 232 20.49 -4.67 -20.23
C GLN A 232 19.56 -3.47 -20.08
N LEU A 233 18.98 -3.27 -18.89
CA LEU A 233 18.11 -2.12 -18.58
C LEU A 233 18.86 -0.79 -18.72
N ARG A 234 20.15 -0.72 -18.37
CA ARG A 234 20.98 0.47 -18.60
C ARG A 234 21.17 0.74 -20.09
N ARG A 235 21.50 -0.29 -20.88
CA ARG A 235 21.81 -0.16 -22.31
C ARG A 235 20.59 0.29 -23.12
N LYS A 236 19.49 -0.43 -22.94
CA LYS A 236 18.27 -0.32 -23.75
C LYS A 236 17.29 0.70 -23.19
N MET A 237 16.99 0.62 -21.88
CA MET A 237 16.00 1.48 -21.23
C MET A 237 16.60 2.74 -20.60
N LYS A 238 17.93 2.93 -20.59
CA LYS A 238 18.63 4.02 -19.87
C LYS A 238 18.28 4.07 -18.38
N LEU A 239 18.11 2.90 -17.75
CA LEU A 239 17.87 2.76 -16.33
C LEU A 239 19.17 2.46 -15.59
N ARG A 240 19.58 3.36 -14.68
CA ARG A 240 20.74 3.13 -13.82
C ARG A 240 20.33 2.22 -12.64
N PRO A 241 21.14 1.22 -12.28
CA PRO A 241 20.86 0.39 -11.11
C PRO A 241 20.68 1.25 -9.86
N VAL A 242 19.69 0.89 -9.05
CA VAL A 242 19.34 1.59 -7.81
C VAL A 242 19.55 0.66 -6.63
N MET A 243 19.97 1.22 -5.49
CA MET A 243 20.11 0.44 -4.25
C MET A 243 18.73 0.08 -3.66
N ARG A 244 17.81 1.05 -3.66
CA ARG A 244 16.40 0.88 -3.26
C ARG A 244 15.53 1.31 -4.44
N MET A 245 14.53 0.49 -4.77
CA MET A 245 13.56 0.80 -5.80
C MET A 245 12.79 2.07 -5.42
N ASN A 246 12.75 3.05 -6.31
CA ASN A 246 11.95 4.27 -6.15
C ASN A 246 10.82 4.30 -7.18
N GLY A 247 9.83 5.18 -6.96
CA GLY A 247 8.65 5.28 -7.84
C GLY A 247 8.99 5.58 -9.30
N ASN A 248 10.01 6.41 -9.57
CA ASN A 248 10.44 6.72 -10.93
C ASN A 248 11.01 5.50 -11.67
N TYR A 249 11.83 4.70 -10.99
CA TYR A 249 12.35 3.46 -11.56
C TYR A 249 11.21 2.46 -11.77
N ALA A 250 10.32 2.29 -10.78
CA ALA A 250 9.16 1.41 -10.86
C ALA A 250 8.29 1.74 -12.09
N ARG A 251 7.95 3.02 -12.30
CA ARG A 251 7.18 3.48 -13.47
C ARG A 251 7.84 3.14 -14.81
N ARG A 252 9.17 3.21 -14.89
CA ARG A 252 9.92 2.89 -16.12
C ARG A 252 10.18 1.41 -16.33
N LEU A 253 10.23 0.62 -15.26
CA LEU A 253 10.40 -0.83 -15.31
C LEU A 253 9.10 -1.55 -15.65
N MET A 254 7.96 -1.04 -15.15
CA MET A 254 6.66 -1.67 -15.32
C MET A 254 6.01 -1.21 -16.64
N THR A 255 6.60 -1.61 -17.77
CA THR A 255 6.11 -1.32 -19.14
C THR A 255 6.30 -2.53 -20.06
N SER A 256 5.52 -2.57 -21.16
CA SER A 256 5.68 -3.61 -22.19
C SER A 256 7.07 -3.55 -22.84
N GLU A 257 7.59 -2.36 -23.08
CA GLU A 257 8.95 -2.18 -23.64
C GLU A 257 10.03 -2.77 -22.72
N ALA A 258 9.92 -2.53 -21.41
CA ALA A 258 10.89 -3.04 -20.45
C ALA A 258 10.88 -4.57 -20.38
N VAL A 259 9.70 -5.21 -20.42
CA VAL A 259 9.62 -6.69 -20.41
C VAL A 259 10.18 -7.29 -21.69
N GLU A 260 10.03 -6.65 -22.86
CA GLU A 260 10.69 -7.12 -24.09
C GLU A 260 12.22 -7.10 -23.96
N MET A 261 12.77 -6.04 -23.35
CA MET A 261 14.22 -5.97 -23.13
C MET A 261 14.72 -7.04 -22.16
N VAL A 262 13.89 -7.46 -21.21
CA VAL A 262 14.18 -8.60 -20.33
C VAL A 262 14.07 -9.92 -21.11
N CYS A 263 13.07 -10.07 -21.98
CA CYS A 263 12.88 -11.29 -22.77
C CYS A 263 14.08 -11.60 -23.69
N GLU A 264 14.83 -10.59 -24.16
CA GLU A 264 16.11 -10.79 -24.87
C GLU A 264 17.16 -11.60 -24.06
N LEU A 265 17.02 -11.66 -22.73
CA LEU A 265 17.91 -12.41 -21.84
C LEU A 265 17.34 -13.75 -21.38
N VAL A 266 16.04 -14.01 -21.60
CA VAL A 266 15.36 -15.22 -21.12
C VAL A 266 15.46 -16.32 -22.19
N PRO A 267 16.06 -17.48 -21.90
CA PRO A 267 16.35 -18.48 -22.94
C PRO A 267 15.12 -19.14 -23.56
N SER A 268 14.05 -19.33 -22.78
CA SER A 268 12.87 -20.08 -23.21
C SER A 268 11.78 -19.17 -23.77
N GLU A 269 11.38 -19.38 -25.03
CA GLU A 269 10.30 -18.63 -25.68
C GLU A 269 8.97 -18.73 -24.90
N GLN A 270 8.64 -19.92 -24.38
CA GLN A 270 7.45 -20.11 -23.55
C GLN A 270 7.48 -19.24 -22.28
N ARG A 271 8.66 -19.05 -21.66
CA ARG A 271 8.83 -18.19 -20.49
C ARG A 271 8.76 -16.71 -20.86
N GLN A 272 9.26 -16.34 -22.04
CA GLN A 272 9.10 -14.98 -22.57
C GLN A 272 7.62 -14.63 -22.77
N GLU A 273 6.85 -15.52 -23.41
CA GLU A 273 5.40 -15.36 -23.60
C GLU A 273 4.68 -15.15 -22.25
N ALA A 274 4.99 -15.99 -21.26
CA ALA A 274 4.41 -15.87 -19.92
C ALA A 274 4.78 -14.56 -19.22
N LEU A 275 6.01 -14.05 -19.38
CA LEU A 275 6.40 -12.74 -18.84
C LEU A 275 5.65 -11.59 -19.52
N ARG A 276 5.47 -11.66 -20.85
CA ARG A 276 4.69 -10.67 -21.62
C ARG A 276 3.23 -10.67 -21.18
N GLU A 277 2.63 -11.85 -21.05
CA GLU A 277 1.26 -11.99 -20.56
C GLU A 277 1.11 -11.44 -19.14
N LEU A 278 2.02 -11.80 -18.23
CA LEU A 278 2.02 -11.30 -16.86
C LEU A 278 2.11 -9.77 -16.79
N MET A 279 3.03 -9.16 -17.55
CA MET A 279 3.15 -7.71 -17.63
C MET A 279 1.92 -7.07 -18.29
N GLY A 280 1.39 -7.69 -19.34
CA GLY A 280 0.18 -7.24 -20.04
C GLY A 280 -1.01 -7.15 -19.09
N LEU A 281 -1.27 -8.21 -18.32
CA LEU A 281 -2.30 -8.24 -17.29
C LEU A 281 -2.06 -7.19 -16.20
N TYR A 282 -0.82 -7.04 -15.71
CA TYR A 282 -0.48 -6.00 -14.74
C TYR A 282 -0.82 -4.61 -15.26
N LEU A 283 -0.45 -4.30 -16.51
CA LEU A 283 -0.70 -3.00 -17.14
C LEU A 283 -2.19 -2.73 -17.38
N GLN A 284 -3.00 -3.76 -17.60
CA GLN A 284 -4.46 -3.61 -17.69
C GLN A 284 -5.09 -3.31 -16.32
N MET A 285 -4.52 -3.82 -15.24
CA MET A 285 -5.06 -3.58 -13.89
C MET A 285 -4.53 -2.28 -13.27
N LYS A 286 -3.29 -1.89 -13.56
CA LYS A 286 -2.57 -0.77 -12.93
C LYS A 286 -3.32 0.57 -12.90
N PRO A 287 -3.99 1.01 -13.97
CA PRO A 287 -4.71 2.28 -13.95
C PRO A 287 -5.76 2.36 -12.84
N VAL A 288 -6.38 1.25 -12.47
CA VAL A 288 -7.52 1.23 -11.53
C VAL A 288 -7.14 1.71 -10.13
N TRP A 289 -5.95 1.36 -9.62
CA TRP A 289 -5.49 1.85 -8.32
C TRP A 289 -4.64 3.15 -8.41
N ARG A 290 -4.40 3.67 -9.62
CA ARG A 290 -3.54 4.85 -9.84
C ARG A 290 -4.25 6.09 -10.35
N SER A 291 -5.31 5.92 -11.14
CA SER A 291 -6.17 7.02 -11.58
C SER A 291 -6.79 7.74 -10.39
N THR A 292 -7.06 9.04 -10.55
CA THR A 292 -7.75 9.79 -9.50
C THR A 292 -9.24 9.52 -9.50
N CYS A 293 -9.84 9.17 -10.65
CA CYS A 293 -11.21 8.70 -10.77
C CYS A 293 -11.33 7.53 -11.77
N PRO A 294 -11.06 6.27 -11.35
CA PRO A 294 -11.02 5.11 -12.25
C PRO A 294 -12.35 4.87 -13.00
N ALA A 295 -13.49 5.15 -12.38
CA ALA A 295 -14.81 5.01 -13.03
C ALA A 295 -15.00 5.92 -14.26
N LYS A 296 -14.22 7.00 -14.38
CA LYS A 296 -14.27 7.93 -15.54
C LYS A 296 -13.07 7.77 -16.47
N GLU A 297 -11.89 7.56 -15.89
CA GLU A 297 -10.63 7.54 -16.64
C GLU A 297 -10.33 6.18 -17.27
N CYS A 298 -10.73 5.08 -16.62
CA CYS A 298 -10.45 3.71 -17.06
C CYS A 298 -11.60 2.73 -16.71
N PRO A 299 -12.85 3.01 -17.16
CA PRO A 299 -14.02 2.22 -16.79
C PRO A 299 -13.94 0.76 -17.27
N ASP A 300 -13.38 0.51 -18.45
CA ASP A 300 -13.23 -0.85 -19.00
C ASP A 300 -12.27 -1.69 -18.17
N GLN A 301 -11.14 -1.10 -17.75
CA GLN A 301 -10.16 -1.75 -16.87
C GLN A 301 -10.75 -2.00 -15.48
N LEU A 302 -11.53 -1.06 -14.94
CA LEU A 302 -12.24 -1.23 -13.67
C LEU A 302 -13.23 -2.41 -13.75
N CYS A 303 -14.06 -2.45 -14.78
CA CYS A 303 -15.04 -3.51 -15.00
C CYS A 303 -14.38 -4.90 -15.15
N ARG A 304 -13.23 -4.97 -15.84
CA ARG A 304 -12.51 -6.21 -16.08
C ARG A 304 -11.53 -6.60 -14.98
N TYR A 305 -11.41 -5.81 -13.91
CA TYR A 305 -10.37 -5.98 -12.91
C TYR A 305 -10.37 -7.38 -12.29
N SER A 306 -11.52 -7.86 -11.82
CA SER A 306 -11.63 -9.17 -11.16
C SER A 306 -11.29 -10.33 -12.10
N PHE A 307 -11.64 -10.23 -13.38
CA PHE A 307 -11.24 -11.23 -14.38
C PHE A 307 -9.73 -11.19 -14.62
N ASN A 308 -9.15 -10.00 -14.77
CA ASN A 308 -7.72 -9.84 -14.99
C ASN A 308 -6.90 -10.30 -13.78
N SER A 309 -7.36 -10.03 -12.55
CA SER A 309 -6.66 -10.48 -11.34
C SER A 309 -6.74 -12.00 -11.17
N GLN A 310 -7.87 -12.61 -11.51
CA GLN A 310 -8.00 -14.08 -11.57
C GLN A 310 -7.01 -14.69 -12.57
N ARG A 311 -6.95 -14.17 -13.80
CA ARG A 311 -5.97 -14.63 -14.81
C ARG A 311 -4.52 -14.43 -14.37
N PHE A 312 -4.24 -13.29 -13.73
CA PHE A 312 -2.91 -13.02 -13.18
C PHE A 312 -2.52 -14.04 -12.13
N ALA A 313 -3.42 -14.35 -11.19
CA ALA A 313 -3.21 -15.35 -10.14
C ALA A 313 -3.08 -16.78 -10.70
N GLU A 314 -3.84 -17.14 -11.73
CA GLU A 314 -3.70 -18.41 -12.46
C GLU A 314 -2.30 -18.55 -13.06
N LEU A 315 -1.79 -17.49 -13.69
CA LEU A 315 -0.44 -17.49 -14.27
C LEU A 315 0.65 -17.61 -13.18
N LEU A 316 0.45 -16.94 -12.04
CA LEU A 316 1.37 -17.08 -10.89
C LEU A 316 1.36 -18.49 -10.30
N SER A 317 0.19 -19.08 -10.10
CA SER A 317 0.00 -20.38 -9.47
C SER A 317 0.36 -21.57 -10.36
N SER A 318 0.41 -21.36 -11.68
CA SER A 318 0.87 -22.34 -12.67
C SER A 318 2.34 -22.09 -13.04
N THR A 319 2.57 -21.14 -13.93
CA THR A 319 3.86 -20.86 -14.56
C THR A 319 4.92 -20.36 -13.58
N PHE A 320 4.52 -19.59 -12.56
CA PHE A 320 5.46 -19.06 -11.55
C PHE A 320 5.36 -19.77 -10.19
N LYS A 321 4.77 -20.98 -10.14
CA LYS A 321 4.55 -21.72 -8.88
C LYS A 321 5.83 -21.91 -8.07
N TYR A 322 6.96 -22.16 -8.74
CA TYR A 322 8.28 -22.33 -8.10
C TYR A 322 8.65 -21.16 -7.16
N ARG A 323 8.10 -19.97 -7.40
CA ARG A 323 8.31 -18.76 -6.59
C ARG A 323 7.18 -18.51 -5.60
N TYR A 324 5.94 -18.84 -5.93
CA TYR A 324 4.74 -18.49 -5.14
C TYR A 324 4.16 -19.66 -4.34
N ASP A 325 4.82 -20.81 -4.30
CA ASP A 325 4.41 -21.93 -3.44
C ASP A 325 4.59 -21.57 -1.96
N GLY A 326 3.46 -21.42 -1.25
CA GLY A 326 3.42 -21.08 0.17
C GLY A 326 3.76 -19.62 0.53
N LYS A 327 3.99 -18.74 -0.45
CA LYS A 327 4.32 -17.34 -0.19
C LYS A 327 3.82 -16.36 -1.25
N ILE A 328 3.46 -15.17 -0.80
CA ILE A 328 3.11 -14.00 -1.63
C ILE A 328 3.57 -12.72 -0.90
N THR A 329 3.88 -11.66 -1.64
CA THR A 329 4.22 -10.36 -1.04
C THR A 329 2.96 -9.62 -0.60
N ASN A 330 3.08 -8.75 0.41
CA ASN A 330 1.94 -8.05 1.00
C ASN A 330 1.19 -7.19 -0.03
N TYR A 331 1.92 -6.39 -0.82
CA TYR A 331 1.30 -5.55 -1.85
C TYR A 331 0.71 -6.36 -3.00
N LEU A 332 1.35 -7.44 -3.44
CA LEU A 332 0.79 -8.26 -4.52
C LEU A 332 -0.52 -8.92 -4.08
N HIS A 333 -0.60 -9.40 -2.84
CA HIS A 333 -1.85 -9.89 -2.27
C HIS A 333 -2.92 -8.80 -2.24
N LYS A 334 -2.61 -7.61 -1.69
CA LYS A 334 -3.59 -6.50 -1.63
C LYS A 334 -4.08 -6.06 -3.01
N THR A 335 -3.18 -6.01 -4.00
CA THR A 335 -3.53 -5.69 -5.40
C THR A 335 -4.51 -6.71 -5.97
N LEU A 336 -4.22 -8.00 -5.82
CA LEU A 336 -5.03 -9.06 -6.43
C LEU A 336 -6.39 -9.27 -5.72
N ALA A 337 -6.47 -8.96 -4.43
CA ALA A 337 -7.64 -9.30 -3.61
C ALA A 337 -8.59 -8.13 -3.32
N HIS A 338 -8.08 -6.92 -3.06
CA HIS A 338 -8.87 -5.87 -2.39
C HIS A 338 -9.13 -4.63 -3.24
N VAL A 339 -8.46 -4.46 -4.37
CA VAL A 339 -8.62 -3.24 -5.20
C VAL A 339 -10.07 -3.00 -5.64
N PRO A 340 -10.84 -3.99 -6.14
CA PRO A 340 -12.23 -3.76 -6.53
C PRO A 340 -13.09 -3.23 -5.38
N GLU A 341 -13.03 -3.88 -4.22
CA GLU A 341 -13.81 -3.51 -3.03
C GLU A 341 -13.46 -2.10 -2.53
N ILE A 342 -12.18 -1.74 -2.50
CA ILE A 342 -11.74 -0.41 -2.09
C ILE A 342 -12.23 0.66 -3.08
N VAL A 343 -12.12 0.41 -4.39
CA VAL A 343 -12.54 1.38 -5.41
C VAL A 343 -14.06 1.56 -5.42
N GLU A 344 -14.82 0.48 -5.25
CA GLU A 344 -16.28 0.56 -5.11
C GLU A 344 -16.69 1.38 -3.88
N ARG A 345 -16.03 1.15 -2.74
CA ARG A 345 -16.34 1.83 -1.48
C ARG A 345 -15.89 3.30 -1.45
N ASP A 346 -14.69 3.60 -1.92
CA ASP A 346 -14.05 4.92 -1.76
C ASP A 346 -14.07 5.77 -3.04
N GLY A 347 -14.43 5.18 -4.17
CA GLY A 347 -14.45 5.78 -5.50
C GLY A 347 -13.07 5.89 -6.17
N SER A 348 -11.99 5.80 -5.41
CA SER A 348 -10.61 5.94 -5.89
C SER A 348 -9.61 5.41 -4.86
N ILE A 349 -8.45 4.97 -5.34
CA ILE A 349 -7.26 4.69 -4.52
C ILE A 349 -6.17 5.73 -4.79
N GLY A 350 -5.89 6.01 -6.07
CA GLY A 350 -4.77 6.87 -6.48
C GLY A 350 -4.90 8.33 -6.05
N ALA A 351 -6.13 8.81 -5.80
CA ALA A 351 -6.38 10.14 -5.24
C ALA A 351 -6.03 10.23 -3.74
N TRP A 352 -5.87 9.10 -3.06
CA TRP A 352 -5.63 9.00 -1.60
C TRP A 352 -4.23 8.47 -1.26
N ALA A 353 -3.33 8.48 -2.25
CA ALA A 353 -1.97 7.97 -2.15
C ALA A 353 -1.07 8.83 -1.24
N SER A 354 0.05 8.27 -0.80
CA SER A 354 1.06 9.00 -0.03
C SER A 354 1.88 9.99 -0.87
N GLU A 355 1.71 10.01 -2.20
CA GLU A 355 2.55 10.74 -3.15
C GLU A 355 2.52 12.27 -2.97
N GLY A 356 1.43 12.85 -2.45
CA GLY A 356 1.41 14.27 -2.09
C GLY A 356 2.09 14.58 -0.75
N ASN A 357 2.27 13.57 0.11
CA ASN A 357 2.96 13.70 1.38
C ASN A 357 4.44 13.31 1.31
N GLU A 358 4.86 12.42 0.43
CA GLU A 358 6.28 12.16 0.12
C GLU A 358 6.90 13.34 -0.64
#